data_AF-A0A3N6GNB6-F1
#
_entry.id   AF-A0A3N6GNB6-F1
#
_cell.length_a   1.000
_cell.length_b   1.000
_cell.length_c   1.000
_cell.angle_alpha   90.00
_cell.angle_beta   90.00
_cell.angle_gamma   90.00
#
_symmetry.space_group_name_H-M   'P 1'
#
loop_
_entity.id
_entity.type
_entity.pdbx_description
1 polymer ?
#
loop_
_entity_poly.entity_id
_entity_poly.type
_entity_poly.pdbx_seq_one_letter_code
_entity_poly.pdbx_strand_id
1 'polypeptide(L)'
;MSDVRASYLRFPGWTQPFWTWATGRALPHQKPLIRHTWASYTAVTLVVFLGGLALSAAAVSARFDLWGLALVAGWVLTLQGARTMILVIAHQALHRKYSGNRARDRFFGELVTVLNVYNTFQEFKEEHFDNHHRRSVFATVEDPPVQFLFRFGFLPSMTRNQLWRRTLVVFVLPRFYAVTIGGRVRSNLTTGTWRRAGFVLWAGLWLSLPFWLPHGTSVLLLAFVLPVIFFSQLSALLDRLGEHAWLTPSDPGYDNRFYTVPATSARYCGAPVPERGLRLGRAAVAWAGWLLSFLLYHLPSRLMVIVGDLPNHDYHHRYPTTASWTTAAYARQRDIDSGDYGPPYTEVWGMFRAVDGMFRTMSEVPRDGDLVG
;
A
#
# COMPACT_ATOMS: atom_id res chain seq x y z
N MET A 1 -26.10 -7.58 -5.10
CA MET A 1 -25.22 -7.86 -3.94
C MET A 1 -25.53 -6.84 -2.87
N SER A 2 -25.63 -7.24 -1.61
CA SER A 2 -25.76 -6.28 -0.49
C SER A 2 -24.50 -5.42 -0.41
N ASP A 3 -24.67 -4.11 -0.19
CA ASP A 3 -23.55 -3.21 0.08
C ASP A 3 -22.81 -3.70 1.34
N VAL A 4 -21.54 -4.10 1.15
CA VAL A 4 -20.69 -4.65 2.20
C VAL A 4 -20.58 -3.66 3.36
N ARG A 5 -20.37 -2.37 3.08
CA ARG A 5 -20.19 -1.34 4.11
C ARG A 5 -21.49 -1.07 4.85
N ALA A 6 -22.63 -1.08 4.16
CA ALA A 6 -23.94 -0.88 4.77
C ALA A 6 -24.27 -2.00 5.79
N SER A 7 -23.77 -3.22 5.58
CA SER A 7 -23.98 -4.32 6.53
C SER A 7 -23.44 -4.03 7.94
N TYR A 8 -22.42 -3.16 8.06
CA TYR A 8 -21.77 -2.78 9.32
C TYR A 8 -22.61 -1.79 10.14
N LEU A 9 -23.74 -1.29 9.62
CA LEU A 9 -24.74 -0.53 10.40
C LEU A 9 -25.34 -1.36 11.55
N ARG A 10 -25.06 -2.67 11.59
CA ARG A 10 -25.35 -3.53 12.74
C ARG A 10 -24.49 -3.21 13.98
N PHE A 11 -23.33 -2.60 13.81
CA PHE A 11 -22.49 -2.16 14.93
C PHE A 11 -22.94 -0.80 15.46
N PRO A 12 -22.69 -0.50 16.74
CA PRO A 12 -23.02 0.81 17.32
C PRO A 12 -22.45 1.97 16.50
N GLY A 13 -23.21 3.05 16.36
CA GLY A 13 -22.84 4.22 15.53
C GLY A 13 -21.47 4.81 15.87
N TRP A 14 -21.08 4.82 17.15
CA TRP A 14 -19.80 5.32 17.62
C TRP A 14 -18.58 4.50 17.14
N THR A 15 -18.79 3.26 16.68
CA THR A 15 -17.72 2.41 16.10
C THR A 15 -17.51 2.64 14.60
N GLN A 16 -18.43 3.35 13.92
CA GLN A 16 -18.37 3.52 12.47
C GLN A 16 -17.10 4.22 11.95
N PRO A 17 -16.49 5.19 12.66
CA PRO A 17 -15.20 5.75 12.25
C PRO A 17 -14.08 4.69 12.19
N PHE A 18 -14.06 3.75 13.14
CA PHE A 18 -13.11 2.62 13.13
C PHE A 18 -13.34 1.74 11.90
N TRP A 19 -14.59 1.35 11.63
CA TRP A 19 -14.90 0.52 10.46
C TRP A 19 -14.60 1.20 9.14
N THR A 20 -14.77 2.53 9.06
CA THR A 20 -14.36 3.31 7.88
C THR A 20 -12.85 3.33 7.72
N TRP A 21 -12.09 3.50 8.80
CA TRP A 21 -10.62 3.39 8.76
C TRP A 21 -10.16 1.98 8.37
N ALA A 22 -10.75 0.95 8.97
CA ALA A 22 -10.34 -0.44 8.78
C ALA A 22 -10.69 -0.98 7.38
N THR A 23 -11.86 -0.63 6.86
CA THR A 23 -12.30 -1.07 5.53
C THR A 23 -11.79 -0.17 4.41
N GLY A 24 -11.50 1.10 4.72
CA GLY A 24 -11.19 2.13 3.73
C GLY A 24 -12.42 2.74 3.06
N ARG A 25 -13.65 2.32 3.42
CA ARG A 25 -14.91 2.82 2.85
C ARG A 25 -15.76 3.57 3.88
N ALA A 26 -16.13 4.82 3.56
CA ALA A 26 -17.08 5.60 4.33
C ALA A 26 -18.54 5.22 4.02
N LEU A 27 -19.43 5.41 5.00
CA LEU A 27 -20.89 5.36 4.79
C LEU A 27 -21.38 6.65 4.10
N PRO A 28 -22.54 6.62 3.41
CA PRO A 28 -23.16 7.82 2.86
C PRO A 28 -23.26 8.93 3.91
N HIS A 29 -22.88 10.15 3.52
CA HIS A 29 -22.90 11.36 4.33
C HIS A 29 -22.06 11.32 5.62
N GLN A 30 -21.23 10.28 5.82
CA GLN A 30 -20.37 10.17 7.00
C GLN A 30 -19.32 11.28 7.00
N LYS A 31 -19.10 11.89 8.17
CA LYS A 31 -18.03 12.87 8.40
C LYS A 31 -16.83 12.22 9.09
N PRO A 32 -15.58 12.63 8.78
CA PRO A 32 -14.41 12.14 9.49
C PRO A 32 -14.43 12.57 10.96
N LEU A 33 -14.15 11.62 11.86
CA LEU A 33 -13.99 11.91 13.29
C LEU A 33 -12.71 12.72 13.56
N ILE A 34 -11.64 12.39 12.86
CA ILE A 34 -10.33 13.04 12.97
C ILE A 34 -9.91 13.51 11.59
N ARG A 35 -9.42 14.75 11.50
CA ARG A 35 -8.81 15.30 10.29
C ARG A 35 -7.34 15.59 10.57
N HIS A 36 -6.46 14.74 10.07
CA HIS A 36 -5.04 14.98 10.18
C HIS A 36 -4.61 16.16 9.30
N THR A 37 -3.78 17.03 9.86
CA THR A 37 -2.88 17.87 9.07
C THR A 37 -1.72 17.03 8.54
N TRP A 38 -1.02 17.52 7.51
CA TRP A 38 0.19 16.87 7.00
C TRP A 38 1.21 16.59 8.11
N ALA A 39 1.39 17.54 9.04
CA ALA A 39 2.35 17.43 10.13
C ALA A 39 1.93 16.34 11.12
N SER A 40 0.65 16.34 11.54
CA SER A 40 0.14 15.31 12.46
C SER A 40 0.17 13.91 11.84
N TYR A 41 -0.12 13.79 10.54
CA TYR A 41 -0.11 12.51 9.82
C TYR A 41 1.31 11.93 9.77
N THR A 42 2.29 12.78 9.48
CA THR A 42 3.69 12.38 9.44
C THR A 42 4.26 12.07 10.81
N ALA A 43 3.92 12.86 11.83
CA ALA A 43 4.32 12.55 13.21
C ALA A 43 3.81 11.17 13.64
N VAL A 44 2.52 10.88 13.42
CA VAL A 44 1.94 9.55 13.72
C VAL A 44 2.63 8.46 12.92
N THR A 45 2.87 8.67 11.62
CA THR A 45 3.54 7.69 10.75
C THR A 45 4.96 7.38 11.24
N LEU A 46 5.73 8.41 11.61
CA LEU A 46 7.10 8.25 12.12
C LEU A 46 7.10 7.59 13.50
N VAL A 47 6.17 7.93 14.39
CA VAL A 47 6.02 7.27 15.70
C VAL A 47 5.70 5.79 15.52
N VAL A 48 4.79 5.44 14.61
CA VAL A 48 4.46 4.04 14.32
C VAL A 48 5.66 3.29 13.73
N PHE A 49 6.35 3.89 12.75
CA PHE A 49 7.53 3.27 12.13
C PHE A 49 8.68 3.08 13.12
N LEU A 50 9.13 4.16 13.78
CA LEU A 50 10.26 4.13 14.70
C LEU A 50 9.92 3.37 15.99
N GLY A 51 8.68 3.48 16.47
CA GLY A 51 8.18 2.70 17.59
C GLY A 51 8.16 1.20 17.30
N GLY A 52 7.79 0.79 16.07
CA GLY A 52 7.86 -0.60 15.63
C GLY A 52 9.29 -1.14 15.60
N LEU A 53 10.24 -0.35 15.09
CA LEU A 53 11.66 -0.70 15.08
C LEU A 53 12.23 -0.82 16.50
N ALA A 54 11.92 0.15 17.36
CA ALA A 54 12.36 0.17 18.75
C ALA A 54 11.78 -1.02 19.54
N LEU A 55 10.48 -1.32 19.37
CA LEU A 55 9.83 -2.47 19.99
C LEU A 55 10.46 -3.78 19.55
N SER A 56 10.71 -3.93 18.23
CA SER A 56 11.35 -5.13 17.68
C SER A 56 12.79 -5.30 18.21
N ALA A 57 13.56 -4.21 18.26
CA ALA A 57 14.92 -4.24 18.77
C ALA A 57 14.98 -4.56 20.27
N ALA A 58 14.11 -3.94 21.07
CA ALA A 58 14.00 -4.21 22.50
C ALA A 58 13.56 -5.66 22.76
N ALA A 59 12.56 -6.16 22.02
CA ALA A 59 12.09 -7.54 22.13
C ALA A 59 13.20 -8.55 21.85
N VAL A 60 13.94 -8.38 20.76
CA VAL A 60 14.99 -9.33 20.36
C VAL A 60 16.22 -9.22 21.25
N SER A 61 16.58 -8.00 21.69
CA SER A 61 17.76 -7.78 22.51
C SER A 61 17.56 -8.25 23.95
N ALA A 62 16.43 -7.88 24.58
CA ALA A 62 16.16 -8.23 25.97
C ALA A 62 15.54 -9.62 26.15
N ARG A 63 14.89 -10.17 25.11
CA ARG A 63 14.19 -11.47 25.14
C ARG A 63 13.27 -11.64 26.36
N PHE A 64 12.56 -10.58 26.74
CA PHE A 64 11.60 -10.60 27.83
C PHE A 64 10.41 -11.54 27.54
N ASP A 65 9.60 -11.82 28.55
CA ASP A 65 8.41 -12.67 28.38
C ASP A 65 7.50 -12.14 27.26
N LEU A 66 7.07 -13.02 26.35
CA LEU A 66 6.29 -12.65 25.15
C LEU A 66 7.04 -11.82 24.10
N TRP A 67 8.39 -11.77 24.12
CA TRP A 67 9.17 -11.05 23.09
C TRP A 67 8.78 -11.41 21.65
N GLY A 68 8.36 -12.66 21.39
CA GLY A 68 7.89 -13.08 20.07
C GLY A 68 6.62 -12.34 19.62
N LEU A 69 5.66 -12.13 20.54
CA LEU A 69 4.46 -11.34 20.25
C LEU A 69 4.80 -9.87 20.06
N ALA A 70 5.70 -9.33 20.89
CA ALA A 70 6.20 -7.96 20.77
C ALA A 70 6.93 -7.73 19.44
N LEU A 71 7.71 -8.71 18.97
CA LEU A 71 8.40 -8.69 17.68
C LEU A 71 7.39 -8.66 16.52
N VAL A 72 6.37 -9.53 16.55
CA VAL A 72 5.32 -9.53 15.51
C VAL A 72 4.55 -8.20 15.50
N ALA A 73 4.21 -7.66 16.67
CA ALA A 73 3.60 -6.34 16.78
C ALA A 73 4.54 -5.24 16.21
N GLY A 74 5.83 -5.31 16.54
CA GLY A 74 6.85 -4.41 16.03
C GLY A 74 7.00 -4.48 14.50
N TRP A 75 6.90 -5.68 13.91
CA TRP A 75 6.88 -5.87 12.45
C TRP A 75 5.67 -5.22 11.80
N VAL A 76 4.47 -5.40 12.36
CA VAL A 76 3.24 -4.77 11.84
C VAL A 76 3.35 -3.26 11.89
N LEU A 77 3.81 -2.69 13.00
CA LEU A 77 4.00 -1.24 13.15
C LEU A 77 5.06 -0.69 12.18
N THR A 78 6.21 -1.36 12.11
CA THR A 78 7.29 -0.98 11.19
C THR A 78 6.80 -1.00 9.75
N LEU A 79 6.16 -2.08 9.32
CA LEU A 79 5.69 -2.23 7.95
C LEU A 79 4.57 -1.23 7.62
N GLN A 80 3.62 -1.00 8.54
CA GLN A 80 2.54 -0.03 8.35
C GLN A 80 3.12 1.38 8.14
N GLY A 81 4.04 1.80 9.01
CA GLY A 81 4.68 3.10 8.92
C GLY A 81 5.54 3.24 7.65
N ALA A 82 6.32 2.19 7.35
CA ALA A 82 7.14 2.08 6.14
C ALA A 82 6.32 2.25 4.86
N ARG A 83 5.20 1.54 4.74
CA ARG A 83 4.34 1.63 3.56
C ARG A 83 3.65 2.99 3.48
N THR A 84 3.19 3.53 4.61
CA THR A 84 2.53 4.84 4.66
C THR A 84 3.48 5.98 4.27
N MET A 85 4.75 5.90 4.68
CA MET A 85 5.82 6.81 4.30
C MET A 85 5.96 6.94 2.78
N ILE A 86 5.92 5.83 2.05
CA ILE A 86 6.12 5.84 0.59
C ILE A 86 4.80 6.14 -0.14
N LEU A 87 3.75 5.36 0.15
CA LEU A 87 2.50 5.37 -0.63
C LEU A 87 1.62 6.58 -0.35
N VAL A 88 1.84 7.26 0.79
CA VAL A 88 1.07 8.46 1.17
C VAL A 88 1.99 9.66 1.26
N ILE A 89 2.99 9.68 2.15
CA ILE A 89 3.76 10.91 2.41
C ILE A 89 4.59 11.30 1.18
N ALA A 90 5.45 10.40 0.70
CA ALA A 90 6.24 10.68 -0.49
C ALA A 90 5.33 10.89 -1.71
N HIS A 91 4.34 10.03 -1.92
CA HIS A 91 3.38 10.17 -3.03
C HIS A 91 2.67 11.54 -3.04
N GLN A 92 2.08 11.98 -1.93
CA GLN A 92 1.40 13.28 -1.85
C GLN A 92 2.38 14.47 -1.98
N ALA A 93 3.63 14.29 -1.55
CA ALA A 93 4.68 15.28 -1.74
C ALA A 93 5.07 15.43 -3.22
N LEU A 94 5.05 14.36 -4.01
CA LEU A 94 5.30 14.41 -5.46
C LEU A 94 4.26 15.29 -6.17
N HIS A 95 2.99 15.13 -5.79
CA HIS A 95 1.87 15.94 -6.29
C HIS A 95 1.85 17.38 -5.77
N ARG A 96 2.79 17.76 -4.89
CA ARG A 96 2.85 19.06 -4.20
C ARG A 96 1.61 19.37 -3.36
N LYS A 97 0.94 18.33 -2.84
CA LYS A 97 -0.28 18.43 -2.04
C LYS A 97 -0.14 17.89 -0.62
N TYR A 98 1.03 17.39 -0.26
CA TYR A 98 1.34 16.99 1.09
C TYR A 98 1.27 18.19 2.06
N SER A 99 2.20 19.16 1.97
CA SER A 99 2.17 20.37 2.82
C SER A 99 1.78 21.65 2.08
N GLY A 100 1.62 21.56 0.75
CA GLY A 100 1.42 22.71 -0.14
C GLY A 100 2.66 23.59 -0.33
N ASN A 101 3.81 23.20 0.22
CA ASN A 101 5.08 23.91 0.08
C ASN A 101 6.14 23.00 -0.54
N ARG A 102 6.70 23.41 -1.68
CA ARG A 102 7.65 22.61 -2.46
C ARG A 102 8.91 22.20 -1.68
N ALA A 103 9.45 23.10 -0.85
CA ALA A 103 10.67 22.81 -0.09
C ALA A 103 10.41 21.79 1.01
N ARG A 104 9.30 21.95 1.73
CA ARG A 104 8.86 20.98 2.75
C ARG A 104 8.51 19.63 2.15
N ASP A 105 7.77 19.61 1.05
CA ASP A 105 7.38 18.38 0.35
C ASP A 105 8.62 17.62 -0.11
N ARG A 106 9.61 18.33 -0.69
CA ARG A 106 10.90 17.72 -1.04
C ARG A 106 11.62 17.18 0.18
N PHE A 107 11.74 17.96 1.26
CA PHE A 107 12.43 17.51 2.47
C PHE A 107 11.81 16.24 3.05
N PHE A 108 10.48 16.21 3.23
CA PHE A 108 9.82 15.04 3.79
C PHE A 108 9.81 13.86 2.84
N GLY A 109 9.62 14.07 1.53
CA GLY A 109 9.73 13.00 0.53
C GLY A 109 11.12 12.35 0.51
N GLU A 110 12.16 13.16 0.63
CA GLU A 110 13.54 12.70 0.74
C GLU A 110 13.83 11.99 2.08
N LEU A 111 13.37 12.54 3.20
CA LEU A 111 13.53 11.93 4.53
C LEU A 111 12.90 10.53 4.60
N VAL A 112 11.63 10.41 4.20
CA VAL A 112 10.91 9.14 4.33
C VAL A 112 11.42 8.08 3.37
N THR A 113 11.94 8.48 2.20
CA THR A 113 12.58 7.54 1.26
C THR A 113 13.94 7.06 1.78
N VAL A 114 14.71 7.88 2.51
CA VAL A 114 15.94 7.42 3.19
C VAL A 114 15.62 6.40 4.29
N LEU A 115 14.67 6.72 5.17
CA LEU A 115 14.29 5.83 6.29
C LEU A 115 13.78 4.47 5.80
N ASN A 116 13.05 4.45 4.69
CA ASN A 116 12.51 3.23 4.09
C ASN A 116 13.52 2.45 3.24
N VAL A 117 14.75 2.95 3.06
CA VAL A 117 15.72 2.40 2.10
C VAL A 117 15.08 2.31 0.70
N TYR A 118 14.44 3.39 0.26
CA TYR A 118 13.78 3.51 -1.05
C TYR A 118 14.67 4.28 -2.03
N ASN A 119 14.29 4.28 -3.32
CA ASN A 119 14.90 5.14 -4.33
C ASN A 119 14.77 6.62 -3.92
N THR A 120 15.55 7.49 -4.55
CA THR A 120 15.49 8.92 -4.28
C THR A 120 14.10 9.48 -4.55
N PHE A 121 13.77 10.58 -3.87
CA PHE A 121 12.48 11.24 -4.11
C PHE A 121 12.36 11.71 -5.57
N GLN A 122 13.47 12.10 -6.19
CA GLN A 122 13.52 12.47 -7.60
C GLN A 122 13.25 11.29 -8.54
N GLU A 123 13.93 10.14 -8.35
CA GLU A 123 13.65 8.95 -9.16
C GLU A 123 12.21 8.45 -8.95
N PHE A 124 11.68 8.54 -7.72
CA PHE A 124 10.28 8.20 -7.46
C PHE A 124 9.31 9.16 -8.19
N LYS A 125 9.65 10.45 -8.27
CA LYS A 125 8.90 11.43 -9.08
C LYS A 125 8.87 11.03 -10.55
N GLU A 126 10.04 10.68 -11.08
CA GLU A 126 10.20 10.31 -12.48
C GLU A 126 9.41 9.03 -12.81
N GLU A 127 9.49 8.00 -11.96
CA GLU A 127 8.72 6.76 -12.14
C GLU A 127 7.22 6.99 -12.03
N HIS A 128 6.77 7.74 -11.02
CA HIS A 128 5.35 7.79 -10.65
C HIS A 128 4.60 8.96 -11.31
N PHE A 129 5.07 10.18 -11.11
CA PHE A 129 4.35 11.36 -11.59
C PHE A 129 4.64 11.62 -13.08
N ASP A 130 5.91 11.55 -13.47
CA ASP A 130 6.33 11.88 -14.84
C ASP A 130 6.11 10.71 -15.82
N ASN A 131 5.71 9.51 -15.35
CA ASN A 131 5.40 8.35 -16.20
C ASN A 131 4.06 7.70 -15.85
N HIS A 132 3.92 7.05 -14.68
CA HIS A 132 2.70 6.28 -14.36
C HIS A 132 1.41 7.08 -14.51
N HIS A 133 1.35 8.34 -14.05
CA HIS A 133 0.17 9.20 -14.19
C HIS A 133 -0.03 9.80 -15.59
N ARG A 134 0.77 9.46 -16.61
CA ARG A 134 0.55 9.98 -17.97
C ARG A 134 -0.46 9.16 -18.73
N ARG A 135 -1.42 9.82 -19.39
CA ARG A 135 -2.47 9.18 -20.20
C ARG A 135 -1.94 8.19 -21.25
N SER A 136 -0.78 8.46 -21.86
CA SER A 136 -0.19 7.58 -22.86
C SER A 136 0.52 6.35 -22.29
N VAL A 137 0.83 6.36 -20.98
CA VAL A 137 1.66 5.36 -20.31
C VAL A 137 0.87 4.53 -19.29
N PHE A 138 -0.11 5.13 -18.63
CA PHE A 138 -0.87 4.51 -17.54
C PHE A 138 -1.46 3.16 -17.93
N ALA A 139 -1.12 2.13 -17.15
CA ALA A 139 -1.52 0.75 -17.33
C ALA A 139 -1.13 0.11 -18.68
N THR A 140 -0.19 0.68 -19.44
CA THR A 140 0.34 0.10 -20.69
C THR A 140 1.64 -0.68 -20.45
N VAL A 141 2.22 -1.25 -21.51
CA VAL A 141 3.55 -1.90 -21.46
C VAL A 141 4.69 -0.92 -21.14
N GLU A 142 4.47 0.38 -21.36
CA GLU A 142 5.43 1.43 -21.03
C GLU A 142 5.36 1.83 -19.55
N ASP A 143 4.31 1.43 -18.83
CA ASP A 143 4.13 1.77 -17.42
C ASP A 143 5.21 1.09 -16.56
N PRO A 144 6.03 1.83 -15.78
CA PRO A 144 7.09 1.24 -14.96
C PRO A 144 6.63 0.09 -14.02
N PRO A 145 5.44 0.13 -13.39
CA PRO A 145 4.87 -1.01 -12.69
C PRO A 145 4.69 -2.26 -13.55
N VAL A 146 4.24 -2.11 -14.80
CA VAL A 146 4.05 -3.23 -15.74
C VAL A 146 5.40 -3.79 -16.17
N GLN A 147 6.36 -2.95 -16.53
CA GLN A 147 7.72 -3.38 -16.86
C GLN A 147 8.38 -4.14 -15.69
N PHE A 148 8.14 -3.69 -14.46
CA PHE A 148 8.58 -4.39 -13.27
C PHE A 148 7.96 -5.80 -13.15
N LEU A 149 6.65 -5.92 -13.39
CA LEU A 149 5.96 -7.21 -13.40
C LEU A 149 6.51 -8.14 -14.51
N PHE A 150 6.73 -7.61 -15.70
CA PHE A 150 7.31 -8.35 -16.83
C PHE A 150 8.72 -8.88 -16.50
N ARG A 151 9.56 -8.04 -15.88
CA ARG A 151 10.90 -8.43 -15.43
C ARG A 151 10.90 -9.63 -14.48
N PHE A 152 9.82 -9.81 -13.72
CA PHE A 152 9.65 -10.94 -12.81
C PHE A 152 8.76 -12.06 -13.36
N GLY A 153 8.43 -12.00 -14.66
CA GLY A 153 7.79 -13.10 -15.38
C GLY A 153 6.27 -13.19 -15.19
N PHE A 154 5.61 -12.08 -14.84
CA PHE A 154 4.17 -11.92 -14.98
C PHE A 154 3.90 -11.45 -16.42
N LEU A 155 3.51 -12.38 -17.30
CA LEU A 155 3.36 -12.08 -18.72
C LEU A 155 1.89 -12.15 -19.14
N PRO A 156 1.49 -11.39 -20.20
CA PRO A 156 0.20 -11.56 -20.84
C PRO A 156 -0.05 -13.01 -21.28
N SER A 157 -1.32 -13.37 -21.44
CA SER A 157 -1.80 -14.70 -21.82
C SER A 157 -1.46 -15.84 -20.85
N MET A 158 -0.80 -15.56 -19.72
CA MET A 158 -0.66 -16.54 -18.65
C MET A 158 -2.01 -16.80 -18.01
N THR A 159 -2.33 -18.05 -17.75
CA THR A 159 -3.52 -18.40 -16.95
C THR A 159 -3.41 -17.82 -15.54
N ARG A 160 -4.56 -17.53 -14.91
CA ARG A 160 -4.61 -17.06 -13.51
C ARG A 160 -3.82 -17.94 -12.54
N ASN A 161 -3.87 -19.26 -12.73
CA ASN A 161 -3.10 -20.21 -11.90
C ASN A 161 -1.60 -20.06 -12.09
N GLN A 162 -1.12 -19.79 -13.31
CA GLN A 162 0.30 -19.53 -13.57
C GLN A 162 0.75 -18.22 -12.91
N LEU A 163 -0.07 -17.16 -12.96
CA LEU A 163 0.21 -15.87 -12.32
C LEU A 163 0.26 -15.98 -10.78
N TRP A 164 -0.65 -16.74 -10.18
CA TRP A 164 -0.61 -17.03 -8.73
C TRP A 164 0.63 -17.85 -8.35
N ARG A 165 0.96 -18.91 -9.10
CA ARG A 165 2.20 -19.67 -8.88
C ARG A 165 3.43 -18.78 -9.03
N ARG A 166 3.44 -17.88 -10.03
CA ARG A 166 4.51 -16.93 -10.23
C ARG A 166 4.67 -16.00 -9.02
N THR A 167 3.57 -15.52 -8.45
CA THR A 167 3.58 -14.72 -7.22
C THR A 167 4.31 -15.45 -6.09
N LEU A 168 3.95 -16.70 -5.82
CA LEU A 168 4.59 -17.52 -4.79
C LEU A 168 6.08 -17.75 -5.07
N VAL A 169 6.45 -17.98 -6.33
CA VAL A 169 7.86 -18.12 -6.73
C VAL A 169 8.64 -16.82 -6.50
N VAL A 170 8.07 -15.66 -6.86
CA VAL A 170 8.74 -14.36 -6.70
C VAL A 170 8.94 -14.01 -5.23
N PHE A 171 8.02 -14.41 -4.33
CA PHE A 171 8.17 -14.20 -2.89
C PHE A 171 9.45 -14.82 -2.30
N VAL A 172 9.94 -15.90 -2.89
CA VAL A 172 11.16 -16.58 -2.42
C VAL A 172 12.34 -16.38 -3.36
N LEU A 173 12.18 -15.62 -4.45
CA LEU A 173 13.21 -15.46 -5.48
C LEU A 173 14.32 -14.50 -5.01
N PRO A 174 15.57 -14.95 -4.78
CA PRO A 174 16.64 -14.07 -4.28
C PRO A 174 16.94 -12.91 -5.22
N ARG A 175 16.84 -13.14 -6.54
CA ARG A 175 17.03 -12.10 -7.57
C ARG A 175 16.05 -10.93 -7.41
N PHE A 176 14.82 -11.18 -6.98
CA PHE A 176 13.83 -10.12 -6.73
C PHE A 176 14.31 -9.15 -5.65
N TYR A 177 14.79 -9.68 -4.54
CA TYR A 177 15.36 -8.89 -3.45
C TYR A 177 16.66 -8.20 -3.89
N ALA A 178 17.58 -8.91 -4.52
CA ALA A 178 18.87 -8.35 -4.93
C ALA A 178 18.71 -7.16 -5.90
N VAL A 179 17.83 -7.28 -6.90
CA VAL A 179 17.55 -6.21 -7.87
C VAL A 179 16.91 -5.00 -7.20
N THR A 180 15.87 -5.22 -6.39
CA THR A 180 15.11 -4.13 -5.76
C THR A 180 15.95 -3.38 -4.74
N ILE A 181 16.63 -4.11 -3.85
CA ILE A 181 17.47 -3.53 -2.78
C ILE A 181 18.74 -2.92 -3.37
N GLY A 182 19.41 -3.64 -4.28
CA GLY A 182 20.66 -3.17 -4.90
C GLY A 182 20.47 -1.84 -5.64
N GLY A 183 19.36 -1.70 -6.37
CA GLY A 183 18.99 -0.43 -7.01
C GLY A 183 18.80 0.70 -6.00
N ARG A 184 18.07 0.45 -4.91
CA ARG A 184 17.79 1.43 -3.85
C ARG A 184 19.06 1.84 -3.10
N VAL A 185 19.92 0.89 -2.73
CA VAL A 185 21.20 1.18 -2.07
C VAL A 185 22.10 2.02 -2.98
N ARG A 186 22.22 1.63 -4.25
CA ARG A 186 22.98 2.41 -5.24
C ARG A 186 22.45 3.83 -5.35
N SER A 187 21.14 3.99 -5.55
CA SER A 187 20.46 5.29 -5.65
C SER A 187 20.75 6.20 -4.45
N ASN A 188 20.71 5.67 -3.22
CA ASN A 188 21.02 6.42 -2.01
C ASN A 188 22.49 6.83 -1.89
N LEU A 189 23.42 6.00 -2.38
CA LEU A 189 24.86 6.27 -2.29
C LEU A 189 25.36 7.18 -3.41
N THR A 190 24.70 7.22 -4.57
CA THR A 190 25.16 8.04 -5.71
C THR A 190 24.58 9.45 -5.74
N THR A 191 23.56 9.75 -4.94
CA THR A 191 22.78 11.00 -5.07
C THR A 191 22.99 11.95 -3.90
N GLY A 192 23.62 13.11 -4.15
CA GLY A 192 23.70 14.25 -3.21
C GLY A 192 24.43 13.99 -1.88
N THR A 193 25.17 14.98 -1.38
CA THR A 193 25.97 14.80 -0.15
C THR A 193 25.11 14.54 1.09
N TRP A 194 24.03 15.31 1.28
CA TRP A 194 23.18 15.19 2.47
C TRP A 194 22.46 13.83 2.52
N ARG A 195 21.95 13.35 1.38
CA ARG A 195 21.23 12.08 1.30
C ARG A 195 22.16 10.91 1.54
N ARG A 196 23.33 10.92 0.89
CA ARG A 196 24.39 9.94 1.13
C ARG A 196 24.74 9.90 2.62
N ALA A 197 24.98 11.05 3.24
CA ALA A 197 25.28 11.12 4.68
C ALA A 197 24.13 10.55 5.53
N GLY A 198 22.89 10.97 5.29
CA GLY A 198 21.72 10.47 6.01
C GLY A 198 21.53 8.95 5.87
N PHE A 199 21.69 8.43 4.66
CA PHE A 199 21.62 6.99 4.40
C PHE A 199 22.76 6.22 5.07
N VAL A 200 24.00 6.71 4.99
CA VAL A 200 25.16 6.08 5.64
C VAL A 200 25.01 6.08 7.15
N LEU A 201 24.52 7.18 7.75
CA LEU A 201 24.24 7.24 9.19
C LEU A 201 23.13 6.27 9.58
N TRP A 202 22.04 6.22 8.81
CA TRP A 202 20.91 5.32 9.07
C TRP A 202 21.30 3.85 8.94
N ALA A 203 21.94 3.46 7.83
CA ALA A 203 22.41 2.11 7.61
C ALA A 203 23.52 1.74 8.61
N GLY A 204 24.45 2.67 8.86
CA GLY A 204 25.55 2.49 9.80
C GLY A 204 25.07 2.25 11.24
N LEU A 205 24.03 2.96 11.68
CA LEU A 205 23.38 2.70 12.97
C LEU A 205 22.96 1.23 13.09
N TRP A 206 22.19 0.73 12.14
CA TRP A 206 21.70 -0.65 12.16
C TRP A 206 22.84 -1.68 12.03
N LEU A 207 23.79 -1.43 11.14
CA LEU A 207 24.96 -2.30 10.95
C LEU A 207 25.90 -2.32 12.16
N SER A 208 25.83 -1.31 13.04
CA SER A 208 26.61 -1.28 14.28
C SER A 208 26.01 -2.10 15.41
N LEU A 209 24.69 -2.37 15.40
CA LEU A 209 24.00 -3.04 16.52
C LEU A 209 24.57 -4.42 16.90
N PRO A 210 25.08 -5.27 15.97
CA PRO A 210 25.78 -6.50 16.31
C PRO A 210 26.92 -6.35 17.32
N PHE A 211 27.53 -5.15 17.43
CA PHE A 211 28.65 -4.88 18.33
C PHE A 211 28.23 -4.30 19.68
N TRP A 212 27.03 -3.70 19.77
CA TRP A 212 26.61 -2.92 20.94
C TRP A 212 25.49 -3.56 21.75
N LEU A 213 24.71 -4.47 21.15
CA LEU A 213 23.54 -5.07 21.80
C LEU A 213 23.71 -6.57 22.03
N PRO A 214 23.17 -7.12 23.15
CA PRO A 214 22.91 -8.53 23.27
C PRO A 214 22.07 -9.03 22.08
N HIS A 215 22.50 -10.14 21.50
CA HIS A 215 21.90 -10.70 20.29
C HIS A 215 21.85 -9.71 19.10
N GLY A 216 22.80 -8.77 19.01
CA GLY A 216 22.76 -7.67 18.05
C GLY A 216 22.65 -8.12 16.58
N THR A 217 23.23 -9.26 16.19
CA THR A 217 23.01 -9.86 14.85
C THR A 217 21.54 -10.21 14.64
N SER A 218 20.89 -10.84 15.63
CA SER A 218 19.45 -11.12 15.59
C SER A 218 18.64 -9.83 15.58
N VAL A 219 19.06 -8.79 16.31
CA VAL A 219 18.40 -7.47 16.28
C VAL A 219 18.44 -6.88 14.87
N LEU A 220 19.61 -6.83 14.23
CA LEU A 220 19.74 -6.34 12.87
C LEU A 220 18.84 -7.12 11.89
N LEU A 221 18.88 -8.45 11.95
CA LEU A 221 18.13 -9.30 11.03
C LEU A 221 16.62 -9.22 11.26
N LEU A 222 16.17 -9.40 12.51
CA LEU A 222 14.75 -9.51 12.85
C LEU A 222 14.09 -8.14 13.00
N ALA A 223 14.74 -7.14 13.59
CA ALA A 223 14.11 -5.84 13.83
C ALA A 223 14.18 -4.90 12.61
N PHE A 224 15.17 -5.05 11.73
CA PHE A 224 15.34 -4.14 10.59
C PHE A 224 15.28 -4.83 9.23
N VAL A 225 16.19 -5.77 8.94
CA VAL A 225 16.26 -6.38 7.60
C VAL A 225 14.93 -7.03 7.24
N LEU A 226 14.35 -7.82 8.13
CA LEU A 226 13.15 -8.55 7.84
C LEU A 226 11.92 -7.62 7.61
N PRO A 227 11.54 -6.69 8.50
CA PRO A 227 10.40 -5.81 8.25
C PRO A 227 10.66 -4.69 7.23
N VAL A 228 11.81 -4.01 7.27
CA VAL A 228 12.09 -2.86 6.40
C VAL A 228 12.44 -3.30 4.99
N ILE A 229 13.17 -4.40 4.84
CA ILE A 229 13.62 -4.87 3.55
C ILE A 229 12.68 -5.96 3.02
N PHE A 230 12.62 -7.11 3.68
CA PHE A 230 11.93 -8.29 3.13
C PHE A 230 10.41 -8.08 3.05
N PHE A 231 9.75 -7.77 4.17
CA PHE A 231 8.29 -7.57 4.19
C PHE A 231 7.83 -6.36 3.38
N SER A 232 8.60 -5.27 3.36
CA SER A 232 8.26 -4.11 2.52
C SER A 232 8.27 -4.47 1.03
N GLN A 233 9.18 -5.33 0.55
CA GLN A 233 9.14 -5.76 -0.86
C GLN A 233 7.93 -6.65 -1.14
N LEU A 234 7.60 -7.58 -0.25
CA LEU A 234 6.44 -8.44 -0.40
C LEU A 234 5.15 -7.62 -0.43
N SER A 235 5.02 -6.67 0.48
CA SER A 235 3.92 -5.71 0.51
C SER A 235 3.85 -4.88 -0.78
N ALA A 236 4.99 -4.35 -1.26
CA ALA A 236 5.05 -3.57 -2.48
C ALA A 236 4.64 -4.37 -3.72
N LEU A 237 5.07 -5.63 -3.82
CA LEU A 237 4.67 -6.52 -4.90
C LEU A 237 3.18 -6.81 -4.84
N LEU A 238 2.65 -7.16 -3.66
CA LEU A 238 1.22 -7.40 -3.48
C LEU A 238 0.39 -6.19 -3.90
N ASP A 239 0.75 -5.01 -3.38
CA ASP A 239 0.08 -3.74 -3.72
C ASP A 239 0.06 -3.52 -5.23
N ARG A 240 1.22 -3.63 -5.90
CA ARG A 240 1.37 -3.48 -7.36
C ARG A 240 0.58 -4.54 -8.15
N LEU A 241 0.50 -5.78 -7.66
CA LEU A 241 -0.30 -6.83 -8.31
C LEU A 241 -1.80 -6.55 -8.26
N GLY A 242 -2.27 -5.82 -7.25
CA GLY A 242 -3.68 -5.50 -7.08
C GLY A 242 -4.03 -4.04 -7.33
N GLU A 243 -3.11 -3.20 -7.80
CA GLU A 243 -3.29 -1.74 -7.87
C GLU A 243 -4.25 -1.34 -8.98
N HIS A 244 -3.97 -1.83 -10.18
CA HIS A 244 -4.70 -1.53 -11.41
C HIS A 244 -4.97 -2.81 -12.20
N ALA A 245 -5.97 -2.76 -13.06
CA ALA A 245 -6.12 -3.73 -14.13
C ALA A 245 -5.11 -3.40 -15.24
N TRP A 246 -3.88 -3.88 -15.08
CA TRP A 246 -2.79 -3.66 -16.03
C TRP A 246 -3.15 -4.14 -17.43
N LEU A 247 -2.66 -3.43 -18.45
CA LEU A 247 -2.88 -3.71 -19.87
C LEU A 247 -4.35 -3.55 -20.32
N THR A 248 -5.17 -2.86 -19.52
CA THR A 248 -6.51 -2.48 -19.96
C THR A 248 -6.40 -1.42 -21.06
N PRO A 249 -7.02 -1.61 -22.23
CA PRO A 249 -7.01 -0.63 -23.30
C PRO A 249 -7.53 0.73 -22.83
N SER A 250 -6.88 1.80 -23.25
CA SER A 250 -7.40 3.14 -23.06
C SER A 250 -8.70 3.31 -23.85
N ASP A 251 -9.73 3.87 -23.22
CA ASP A 251 -10.96 4.24 -23.91
C ASP A 251 -10.84 5.70 -24.41
N PRO A 252 -10.86 5.94 -25.74
CA PRO A 252 -10.77 7.28 -26.31
C PRO A 252 -11.92 8.21 -25.88
N GLY A 253 -13.06 7.63 -25.47
CA GLY A 253 -14.24 8.37 -25.02
C GLY A 253 -14.07 9.04 -23.66
N TYR A 254 -13.07 8.65 -22.86
CA TYR A 254 -12.77 9.35 -21.61
C TYR A 254 -11.87 10.57 -21.82
N ASP A 255 -12.20 11.63 -21.10
CA ASP A 255 -11.38 12.84 -21.03
C ASP A 255 -10.12 12.64 -20.17
N ASN A 256 -9.36 13.73 -19.98
CA ASN A 256 -8.16 13.71 -19.16
C ASN A 256 -8.41 13.48 -17.66
N ARG A 257 -9.65 13.56 -17.17
CA ARG A 257 -10.00 13.27 -15.78
C ARG A 257 -10.37 11.79 -15.59
N PHE A 258 -10.94 11.15 -16.60
CA PHE A 258 -11.54 9.82 -16.48
C PHE A 258 -10.80 8.71 -17.26
N TYR A 259 -9.70 9.00 -17.98
CA TYR A 259 -8.98 7.98 -18.76
C TYR A 259 -8.46 6.79 -17.94
N THR A 260 -8.30 6.95 -16.62
CA THR A 260 -7.86 5.90 -15.69
C THR A 260 -9.01 5.00 -15.22
N VAL A 261 -10.28 5.36 -15.46
CA VAL A 261 -11.46 4.64 -14.97
C VAL A 261 -11.47 3.15 -15.37
N PRO A 262 -11.14 2.75 -16.61
CA PRO A 262 -11.14 1.34 -17.01
C PRO A 262 -10.17 0.47 -16.20
N ALA A 263 -9.05 1.06 -15.77
CA ALA A 263 -7.95 0.34 -15.12
C ALA A 263 -7.93 0.52 -13.59
N THR A 264 -8.77 1.39 -13.02
CA THR A 264 -8.76 1.69 -11.58
C THR A 264 -10.01 1.18 -10.88
N SER A 265 -9.85 0.76 -9.63
CA SER A 265 -10.97 0.44 -8.74
C SER A 265 -10.60 0.76 -7.29
N ALA A 266 -11.60 1.01 -6.45
CA ALA A 266 -11.37 1.05 -5.01
C ALA A 266 -11.08 -0.35 -4.48
N ARG A 267 -10.19 -0.44 -3.48
CA ARG A 267 -9.68 -1.69 -2.93
C ARG A 267 -9.94 -1.72 -1.44
N TYR A 268 -11.08 -2.27 -1.04
CA TYR A 268 -11.54 -2.24 0.35
C TYR A 268 -11.17 -3.49 1.13
N CYS A 269 -11.02 -3.34 2.45
CA CYS A 269 -10.66 -4.41 3.38
C CYS A 269 -11.84 -4.78 4.27
N GLY A 270 -12.72 -5.66 3.79
CA GLY A 270 -13.78 -6.21 4.63
C GLY A 270 -14.64 -7.24 3.89
N ALA A 271 -15.55 -7.84 4.64
CA ALA A 271 -16.61 -8.72 4.13
C ALA A 271 -17.94 -8.36 4.80
N PRO A 272 -19.10 -8.70 4.17
CA PRO A 272 -20.40 -8.50 4.80
C PRO A 272 -20.43 -9.15 6.19
N VAL A 273 -20.98 -8.45 7.18
CA VAL A 273 -21.25 -9.08 8.47
C VAL A 273 -22.31 -10.20 8.30
N PRO A 274 -22.36 -11.19 9.20
CA PRO A 274 -23.31 -12.30 9.09
C PRO A 274 -24.76 -11.88 8.87
N GLU A 275 -25.60 -12.73 8.30
CA GLU A 275 -27.02 -12.43 8.10
C GLU A 275 -27.82 -12.37 9.41
N ARG A 276 -28.96 -11.67 9.38
CA ARG A 276 -29.93 -11.68 10.48
C ARG A 276 -30.81 -12.92 10.40
N GLY A 277 -31.37 -13.34 11.53
CA GLY A 277 -32.31 -14.47 11.59
C GLY A 277 -31.66 -15.86 11.58
N LEU A 278 -30.33 -15.94 11.62
CA LEU A 278 -29.63 -17.22 11.79
C LEU A 278 -29.92 -17.82 13.17
N ARG A 279 -30.13 -19.16 13.21
CA ARG A 279 -30.19 -19.92 14.47
C ARG A 279 -28.90 -19.70 15.28
N LEU A 280 -29.00 -19.65 16.61
CA LEU A 280 -27.90 -19.25 17.52
C LEU A 280 -26.54 -19.90 17.19
N GLY A 281 -26.49 -21.22 17.02
CA GLY A 281 -25.25 -21.93 16.68
C GLY A 281 -24.66 -21.53 15.32
N ARG A 282 -25.51 -21.37 14.30
CA ARG A 282 -25.09 -20.90 12.97
C ARG A 282 -24.64 -19.44 13.01
N ALA A 283 -25.31 -18.60 13.80
CA ALA A 283 -24.93 -17.22 14.01
C ALA A 283 -23.54 -17.11 14.66
N ALA A 284 -23.28 -17.92 15.70
CA ALA A 284 -21.98 -17.96 16.38
C ALA A 284 -20.84 -18.35 15.44
N VAL A 285 -21.01 -19.41 14.64
CA VAL A 285 -20.01 -19.85 13.64
C VAL A 285 -19.80 -18.78 12.57
N ALA A 286 -20.87 -18.15 12.07
CA ALA A 286 -20.76 -17.11 11.06
C ALA A 286 -20.01 -15.87 11.60
N TRP A 287 -20.29 -15.47 12.85
CA TRP A 287 -19.57 -14.37 13.51
C TRP A 287 -18.11 -14.70 13.78
N ALA A 288 -17.81 -15.92 14.24
CA ALA A 288 -16.43 -16.37 14.43
C ALA A 288 -15.66 -16.38 13.11
N GLY A 289 -16.24 -16.94 12.05
CA GLY A 289 -15.64 -16.95 10.71
C GLY A 289 -15.41 -15.55 10.14
N TRP A 290 -16.38 -14.64 10.31
CA TRP A 290 -16.24 -13.25 9.92
C TRP A 290 -15.13 -12.54 10.70
N LEU A 291 -15.09 -12.73 12.03
CA LEU A 291 -14.08 -12.11 12.89
C LEU A 291 -12.67 -12.63 12.55
N LEU A 292 -12.52 -13.94 12.34
CA LEU A 292 -11.25 -14.53 11.93
C LEU A 292 -10.80 -14.01 10.56
N SER A 293 -11.71 -13.93 9.58
CA SER A 293 -11.41 -13.33 8.27
C SER A 293 -11.00 -11.86 8.41
N PHE A 294 -11.69 -11.11 9.26
CA PHE A 294 -11.34 -9.71 9.50
C PHE A 294 -9.95 -9.58 10.14
N LEU A 295 -9.67 -10.31 11.23
CA LEU A 295 -8.42 -10.20 11.98
C LEU A 295 -7.21 -10.80 11.28
N LEU A 296 -7.38 -11.88 10.51
CA LEU A 296 -6.26 -12.61 9.90
C LEU A 296 -6.03 -12.28 8.42
N TYR A 297 -6.98 -11.62 7.76
CA TYR A 297 -6.87 -11.28 6.34
C TYR A 297 -7.13 -9.81 6.05
N HIS A 298 -8.30 -9.27 6.39
CA HIS A 298 -8.65 -7.90 5.99
C HIS A 298 -7.86 -6.83 6.75
N LEU A 299 -7.75 -6.93 8.07
CA LEU A 299 -7.00 -5.98 8.89
C LEU A 299 -5.49 -6.04 8.59
N PRO A 300 -4.85 -7.23 8.48
CA PRO A 300 -3.47 -7.32 8.00
C PRO A 300 -3.28 -6.71 6.62
N SER A 301 -4.19 -6.96 5.66
CA SER A 301 -4.12 -6.34 4.32
C SER A 301 -4.20 -4.81 4.40
N ARG A 302 -5.09 -4.28 5.25
CA ARG A 302 -5.26 -2.83 5.47
C ARG A 302 -4.02 -2.18 6.07
N LEU A 303 -3.39 -2.84 7.03
CA LEU A 303 -2.24 -2.32 7.77
C LEU A 303 -0.93 -2.47 7.00
N MET A 304 -0.80 -3.51 6.19
CA MET A 304 0.50 -3.88 5.63
C MET A 304 0.58 -3.75 4.11
N VAL A 305 -0.54 -3.70 3.37
CA VAL A 305 -0.53 -3.65 1.90
C VAL A 305 -1.26 -2.41 1.40
N ILE A 306 -2.54 -2.27 1.72
CA ILE A 306 -3.43 -1.20 1.24
C ILE A 306 -3.53 -0.11 2.32
N VAL A 307 -2.40 0.55 2.61
CA VAL A 307 -2.29 1.54 3.70
C VAL A 307 -2.82 2.93 3.30
N GLY A 308 -3.01 3.80 4.29
CA GLY A 308 -3.35 5.20 4.04
C GLY A 308 -4.63 5.40 3.25
N ASP A 309 -4.54 6.17 2.17
CA ASP A 309 -5.59 6.51 1.21
C ASP A 309 -5.72 5.53 0.03
N LEU A 310 -4.82 4.55 -0.11
CA LEU A 310 -4.85 3.54 -1.17
C LEU A 310 -6.17 2.77 -1.37
N PRO A 311 -7.02 2.53 -0.35
CA PRO A 311 -8.31 1.91 -0.60
C PRO A 311 -9.19 2.70 -1.56
N ASN A 312 -8.92 4.00 -1.75
CA ASN A 312 -9.66 4.92 -2.61
C ASN A 312 -8.75 5.44 -3.75
N HIS A 313 -7.87 4.58 -4.26
CA HIS A 313 -6.90 4.97 -5.29
C HIS A 313 -7.56 5.37 -6.61
N ASP A 314 -8.73 4.83 -6.92
CA ASP A 314 -9.59 5.29 -8.02
C ASP A 314 -9.97 6.77 -7.91
N TYR A 315 -10.37 7.23 -6.73
CA TYR A 315 -10.62 8.64 -6.44
C TYR A 315 -9.35 9.48 -6.56
N HIS A 316 -8.21 8.96 -6.12
CA HIS A 316 -6.93 9.61 -6.29
C HIS A 316 -6.62 9.83 -7.78
N HIS A 317 -6.83 8.86 -8.66
CA HIS A 317 -6.59 9.02 -10.10
C HIS A 317 -7.51 10.04 -10.76
N ARG A 318 -8.75 10.20 -10.29
CA ARG A 318 -9.67 11.25 -10.76
C ARG A 318 -9.30 12.63 -10.22
N TYR A 319 -8.70 12.68 -9.03
CA TYR A 319 -8.37 13.92 -8.31
C TYR A 319 -6.97 13.85 -7.67
N PRO A 320 -5.89 13.73 -8.48
CA PRO A 320 -4.55 13.43 -7.97
C PRO A 320 -4.00 14.54 -7.08
N THR A 321 -4.57 15.74 -7.22
CA THR A 321 -4.15 16.94 -6.51
C THR A 321 -5.13 17.37 -5.40
N THR A 322 -6.00 16.46 -4.93
CA THR A 322 -6.96 16.75 -3.86
C THR A 322 -6.30 17.09 -2.53
N ALA A 323 -6.72 18.18 -1.89
CA ALA A 323 -6.30 18.52 -0.53
C ALA A 323 -6.91 17.59 0.54
N SER A 324 -7.90 16.76 0.17
CA SER A 324 -8.61 15.86 1.08
C SER A 324 -7.94 14.49 1.23
N TRP A 325 -6.67 14.33 0.85
CA TRP A 325 -5.97 13.04 0.85
C TRP A 325 -5.96 12.35 2.23
N THR A 326 -5.84 13.10 3.34
CA THR A 326 -5.92 12.53 4.70
C THR A 326 -7.31 11.97 5.05
N THR A 327 -8.33 12.28 4.25
CA THR A 327 -9.72 11.85 4.44
C THR A 327 -10.32 11.27 3.16
N ALA A 328 -9.49 10.65 2.30
CA ALA A 328 -9.88 10.19 0.96
C ALA A 328 -11.14 9.32 0.94
N ALA A 329 -11.33 8.42 1.92
CA ALA A 329 -12.54 7.59 2.03
C ALA A 329 -13.83 8.43 2.12
N TYR A 330 -13.78 9.52 2.88
CA TYR A 330 -14.90 10.44 3.02
C TYR A 330 -15.03 11.36 1.81
N ALA A 331 -13.91 11.76 1.20
CA ALA A 331 -13.92 12.61 0.01
C ALA A 331 -14.54 11.88 -1.20
N ARG A 332 -14.15 10.63 -1.42
CA ARG A 332 -14.73 9.76 -2.43
C ARG A 332 -16.22 9.50 -2.20
N GLN A 333 -16.64 9.26 -0.95
CA GLN A 333 -18.06 9.08 -0.66
C GLN A 333 -18.86 10.37 -0.87
N ARG A 334 -18.32 11.55 -0.51
CA ARG A 334 -18.97 12.83 -0.82
C ARG A 334 -19.12 13.07 -2.33
N ASP A 335 -18.12 12.66 -3.11
CA ASP A 335 -18.17 12.72 -4.57
C ASP A 335 -19.36 11.89 -5.10
N ILE A 336 -19.53 10.67 -4.59
CA ILE A 336 -20.68 9.80 -4.89
C ILE A 336 -21.99 10.47 -4.45
N ASP A 337 -22.06 10.95 -3.21
CA ASP A 337 -23.26 11.55 -2.63
C ASP A 337 -23.70 12.82 -3.38
N SER A 338 -22.78 13.50 -4.09
CA SER A 338 -23.08 14.70 -4.88
C SER A 338 -23.81 14.42 -6.19
N GLY A 339 -23.71 13.19 -6.72
CA GLY A 339 -24.32 12.79 -7.99
C GLY A 339 -23.58 13.21 -9.27
N ASP A 340 -22.57 14.07 -9.21
CA ASP A 340 -21.82 14.58 -10.37
C ASP A 340 -20.37 14.04 -10.45
N TYR A 341 -20.20 12.75 -10.17
CA TYR A 341 -18.89 12.09 -10.11
C TYR A 341 -18.41 11.54 -11.46
N GLY A 342 -19.15 11.78 -12.55
CA GLY A 342 -18.89 11.22 -13.87
C GLY A 342 -19.14 9.69 -13.94
N PRO A 343 -18.29 8.92 -14.63
CA PRO A 343 -18.43 7.47 -14.72
C PRO A 343 -18.52 6.78 -13.35
N PRO A 344 -19.33 5.73 -13.19
CA PRO A 344 -19.45 5.01 -11.92
C PRO A 344 -18.11 4.57 -11.33
N TYR A 345 -17.98 4.71 -10.01
CA TYR A 345 -16.88 4.10 -9.29
C TYR A 345 -17.05 2.58 -9.24
N THR A 346 -15.94 1.85 -9.28
CA THR A 346 -15.89 0.40 -9.13
C THR A 346 -15.20 0.04 -7.81
N GLU A 347 -15.53 -1.14 -7.26
CA GLU A 347 -15.03 -1.57 -5.96
C GLU A 347 -14.66 -3.04 -5.98
N VAL A 348 -13.56 -3.36 -5.32
CA VAL A 348 -13.11 -4.71 -5.05
C VAL A 348 -12.89 -4.87 -3.54
N TRP A 349 -13.49 -5.92 -2.97
CA TRP A 349 -13.42 -6.20 -1.54
C TRP A 349 -12.47 -7.37 -1.26
N GLY A 350 -11.32 -7.05 -0.65
CA GLY A 350 -10.26 -7.99 -0.29
C GLY A 350 -9.11 -8.04 -1.29
N MET A 351 -7.88 -8.11 -0.76
CA MET A 351 -6.64 -8.10 -1.54
C MET A 351 -6.54 -9.25 -2.55
N PHE A 352 -6.96 -10.45 -2.18
CA PHE A 352 -6.97 -11.61 -3.09
C PHE A 352 -7.83 -11.32 -4.32
N ARG A 353 -9.02 -10.72 -4.15
CA ARG A 353 -9.91 -10.39 -5.27
C ARG A 353 -9.33 -9.28 -6.15
N ALA A 354 -8.60 -8.33 -5.56
CA ALA A 354 -7.94 -7.27 -6.32
C ALA A 354 -6.84 -7.85 -7.23
N VAL A 355 -5.96 -8.68 -6.68
CA VAL A 355 -4.91 -9.39 -7.45
C VAL A 355 -5.50 -10.32 -8.49
N ASP A 356 -6.52 -11.10 -8.11
CA ASP A 356 -7.16 -12.05 -9.02
C ASP A 356 -7.91 -11.36 -10.17
N GLY A 357 -8.50 -10.19 -9.90
CA GLY A 357 -9.10 -9.34 -10.92
C GLY A 357 -8.06 -8.86 -11.94
N MET A 358 -6.89 -8.40 -11.48
CA MET A 358 -5.77 -8.06 -12.35
C MET A 358 -5.29 -9.26 -13.17
N PHE A 359 -5.16 -10.43 -12.54
CA PHE A 359 -4.75 -11.65 -13.23
C PHE A 359 -5.73 -12.10 -14.30
N ARG A 360 -7.04 -11.90 -14.08
CA ARG A 360 -8.04 -12.13 -15.11
C ARG A 360 -7.79 -11.21 -16.31
N THR A 361 -7.65 -9.90 -16.10
CA THR A 361 -7.34 -8.95 -17.18
C THR A 361 -6.08 -9.37 -17.94
N MET A 362 -4.98 -9.62 -17.24
CA MET A 362 -3.71 -10.01 -17.86
C MET A 362 -3.80 -11.34 -18.63
N SER A 363 -4.64 -12.28 -18.19
CA SER A 363 -4.84 -13.56 -18.87
C SER A 363 -5.63 -13.46 -20.18
N GLU A 364 -6.43 -12.41 -20.33
CA GLU A 364 -7.26 -12.16 -21.52
C GLU A 364 -6.49 -11.35 -22.59
N VAL A 365 -5.39 -10.69 -22.22
CA VAL A 365 -4.54 -9.94 -23.16
C VAL A 365 -3.70 -10.92 -23.98
N PRO A 366 -3.80 -10.90 -25.33
CA PRO A 366 -2.97 -11.72 -26.20
C PRO A 366 -1.49 -11.42 -26.00
N ARG A 367 -0.66 -12.47 -26.10
CA ARG A 367 0.80 -12.34 -26.13
C ARG A 367 1.25 -12.09 -27.56
N ASP A 368 0.86 -10.96 -28.14
CA ASP A 368 1.34 -10.61 -29.47
C ASP A 368 2.78 -10.08 -29.38
N GLY A 369 3.57 -10.39 -30.43
CA GLY A 369 5.01 -10.16 -30.51
C GLY A 369 5.48 -8.71 -30.39
N ASP A 370 4.56 -7.76 -30.32
CA ASP A 370 4.83 -6.31 -30.22
C ASP A 370 4.80 -5.78 -28.78
N LEU A 371 4.38 -6.58 -27.79
CA LEU A 371 4.33 -6.14 -26.37
C LEU A 371 5.64 -6.37 -25.61
N VAL A 372 6.61 -7.06 -26.23
CA VAL A 372 7.92 -7.37 -25.66
C VAL A 372 8.99 -7.16 -26.75
N GLY A 373 9.11 -5.92 -27.22
CA GLY A 373 10.22 -5.43 -28.04
C GLY A 373 11.30 -4.77 -27.19
#